data_AF-A0A644ZY00-F1
#
_entry.id   AF-A0A644ZY00-F1
#
_cell.length_a   1.000
_cell.length_b   1.000
_cell.length_c   1.000
_cell.angle_alpha   90.00
_cell.angle_beta   90.00
_cell.angle_gamma   90.00
#
_symmetry.space_group_name_H-M   'P 1'
#
loop_
_entity.id
_entity.type
_entity.pdbx_description
1 polymer ?
#
loop_
_entity_poly.entity_id
_entity_poly.type
_entity_poly.pdbx_seq_one_letter_code
_entity_poly.pdbx_strand_id
1 'polypeptide(L)'
;MLAVQLLVQNMLYDISQTSLPWDRVDESVLARPRRWTDGHITRFMVILGPVSTIFDVVAFLLMWFVFHATGTTASGAVDPTSQHLFQTGWFLVGICTQVMVVHMIRTEKIPFIQSTAARPVLWASAAAIAVALVLPVVPFTAAAFSFVAPPATFYPWLLATVLAYCLLTQWVKTRYIRRWHEWL
;
A
#
# COMPACT_ATOMS: atom_id res chain seq x y z
N MET A 1 7.30 -3.29 -12.36
CA MET A 1 5.93 -3.78 -12.62
C MET A 1 5.58 -3.50 -14.08
N LEU A 2 4.70 -4.29 -14.72
CA LEU A 2 4.22 -3.96 -16.08
C LEU A 2 3.32 -2.72 -16.05
N ALA A 3 3.30 -1.95 -17.14
CA ALA A 3 2.44 -0.77 -17.27
C ALA A 3 0.96 -1.12 -17.08
N VAL A 4 0.50 -2.26 -17.64
CA VAL A 4 -0.88 -2.71 -17.50
C VAL A 4 -1.23 -3.03 -16.04
N GLN A 5 -0.34 -3.71 -15.32
CA GLN A 5 -0.53 -4.00 -13.90
C GLN A 5 -0.59 -2.70 -13.07
N LEU A 6 0.15 -1.67 -13.46
CA LEU A 6 0.12 -0.34 -12.84
C LEU A 6 -1.22 0.36 -13.05
N LEU A 7 -1.77 0.27 -14.26
CA LEU A 7 -3.11 0.79 -14.54
C LEU A 7 -4.17 0.06 -13.72
N VAL A 8 -4.12 -1.27 -13.64
CA VAL A 8 -5.05 -2.07 -12.83
C VAL A 8 -4.94 -1.70 -11.35
N GLN A 9 -3.71 -1.55 -10.85
CA GLN A 9 -3.45 -1.16 -9.46
C GLN A 9 -4.05 0.20 -9.14
N ASN A 10 -3.76 1.21 -9.97
CA ASN A 10 -4.28 2.57 -9.77
C ASN A 10 -5.80 2.60 -9.90
N MET A 11 -6.38 1.88 -10.87
CA MET A 11 -7.82 1.81 -11.04
C MET A 11 -8.51 1.21 -9.81
N LEU A 12 -8.01 0.08 -9.28
CA LEU A 12 -8.53 -0.53 -8.06
C LEU A 12 -8.42 0.41 -6.86
N TYR A 13 -7.27 1.07 -6.73
CA TYR A 13 -7.04 2.05 -5.69
C TYR A 13 -8.01 3.22 -5.79
N ASP A 14 -8.12 3.88 -6.93
CA ASP A 14 -8.97 5.06 -7.13
C ASP A 14 -10.46 4.73 -6.89
N ILE A 15 -10.92 3.57 -7.38
CA ILE A 15 -12.28 3.08 -7.10
C ILE A 15 -12.49 2.93 -5.60
N SER A 16 -11.52 2.37 -4.86
CA SER A 16 -11.62 2.27 -3.40
C SER A 16 -11.71 3.65 -2.73
N GLN A 17 -11.01 4.66 -3.27
CA GLN A 17 -10.99 6.02 -2.74
C GLN A 17 -12.25 6.83 -3.05
N THR A 18 -13.07 6.42 -4.00
CA THR A 18 -14.40 7.04 -4.21
C THR A 18 -15.27 6.96 -2.96
N SER A 19 -14.98 6.04 -2.03
CA SER A 19 -15.71 5.89 -0.77
C SER A 19 -15.33 6.93 0.30
N LEU A 20 -14.22 7.64 0.13
CA LEU A 20 -13.67 8.60 1.10
C LEU A 20 -14.59 9.79 1.44
N PRO A 21 -15.45 10.32 0.54
CA PRO A 21 -16.42 11.36 0.90
C PRO A 21 -17.46 10.93 1.94
N TRP A 22 -17.73 9.62 2.08
CA TRP A 22 -18.66 9.11 3.11
C TRP A 22 -17.99 8.88 4.46
N ASP A 23 -16.77 9.35 4.61
CA ASP A 23 -15.97 9.12 5.79
C ASP A 23 -16.26 10.13 6.91
N ARG A 24 -16.15 9.66 8.15
CA ARG A 24 -16.43 10.50 9.33
C ARG A 24 -15.17 11.24 9.79
N VAL A 25 -15.20 12.56 9.70
CA VAL A 25 -14.14 13.41 10.25
C VAL A 25 -14.15 13.35 11.79
N ASP A 26 -12.98 13.28 12.41
CA ASP A 26 -12.86 13.25 13.88
C ASP A 26 -13.35 14.59 14.49
N GLU A 27 -14.10 14.53 15.59
CA GLU A 27 -14.69 15.72 16.24
C GLU A 27 -13.64 16.77 16.67
N SER A 28 -12.41 16.33 17.00
CA SER A 28 -11.30 17.22 17.34
C SER A 28 -10.88 18.12 16.18
N VAL A 29 -11.09 17.68 14.94
CA VAL A 29 -10.80 18.47 13.73
C VAL A 29 -11.92 19.49 13.49
N LEU A 30 -13.16 19.19 13.87
CA LEU A 30 -14.31 20.09 13.76
C LEU A 30 -14.31 21.19 14.83
N ALA A 31 -13.58 21.01 15.93
CA ALA A 31 -13.58 21.92 17.07
C ALA A 31 -12.93 23.30 16.79
N ARG A 32 -12.06 23.41 15.77
CA ARG A 32 -11.39 24.66 15.41
C ARG A 32 -11.27 24.80 13.90
N PRO A 33 -11.51 26.01 13.33
CA PRO A 33 -11.28 26.25 11.91
C PRO A 33 -9.78 26.13 11.60
N ARG A 34 -9.42 25.22 10.69
CA ARG A 34 -8.04 25.06 10.23
C ARG A 34 -7.76 25.99 9.06
N ARG A 35 -6.59 26.63 9.08
CA ARG A 35 -6.08 27.39 7.93
C ARG A 35 -5.27 26.45 7.07
N TRP A 36 -5.56 26.40 5.78
CA TRP A 36 -4.75 25.68 4.80
C TRP A 36 -3.45 26.46 4.60
N THR A 37 -2.33 25.94 5.09
CA THR A 37 -1.00 26.52 4.85
C THR A 37 -0.19 25.57 3.98
N ASP A 38 0.30 26.05 2.84
CA ASP A 38 0.95 25.22 1.80
C ASP A 38 2.21 24.48 2.29
N GLY A 39 2.84 24.96 3.37
CA GLY A 39 4.06 24.38 3.93
C GLY A 39 3.86 23.04 4.67
N HIS A 40 2.65 22.70 5.12
CA HIS A 40 2.42 21.50 5.94
C HIS A 40 2.39 20.23 5.08
N ILE A 41 1.75 20.29 3.91
CA ILE A 41 1.66 19.17 2.97
C ILE A 41 3.06 18.78 2.46
N THR A 42 3.89 19.77 2.12
CA THR A 42 5.26 19.52 1.64
C THR A 42 6.12 18.84 2.71
N ARG A 43 6.06 19.29 3.96
CA ARG A 43 6.78 18.64 5.08
C ARG A 43 6.31 17.21 5.31
N PHE A 44 5.01 17.01 5.23
CA PHE A 44 4.40 15.69 5.34
C PHE A 44 4.90 14.75 4.23
N MET A 45 4.90 15.20 2.98
CA MET A 45 5.43 14.43 1.84
C MET A 45 6.91 14.09 1.99
N VAL A 46 7.74 15.05 2.43
CA VAL A 46 9.18 14.84 2.62
C VAL A 46 9.48 13.83 3.74
N ILE A 47 8.63 13.74 4.76
CA ILE A 47 8.82 12.81 5.89
C ILE A 47 8.22 11.43 5.59
N LEU A 48 7.05 11.37 4.98
CA LEU A 48 6.36 10.11 4.72
C LEU A 48 6.82 9.42 3.43
N GLY A 49 7.22 10.18 2.41
CA GLY A 49 7.72 9.65 1.14
C GLY A 49 8.85 8.62 1.31
N PRO A 50 9.92 8.94 2.08
CA PRO A 50 11.01 8.00 2.34
C PRO A 50 10.55 6.70 3.02
N VAL A 51 9.51 6.74 3.85
CA VAL A 51 8.94 5.54 4.48
C VAL A 51 8.42 4.59 3.41
N SER A 52 7.65 5.09 2.43
CA SER A 52 7.17 4.27 1.32
C SER A 52 8.34 3.67 0.52
N THR A 53 9.35 4.47 0.21
CA THR A 53 10.52 4.01 -0.54
C THR A 53 11.28 2.89 0.16
N ILE A 54 11.41 2.94 1.49
CA ILE A 54 12.04 1.86 2.26
C ILE A 54 11.27 0.55 2.04
N PHE A 55 9.94 0.59 2.07
CA PHE A 55 9.13 -0.62 1.87
C PHE A 55 9.12 -1.11 0.43
N ASP A 56 9.22 -0.21 -0.56
CA ASP A 56 9.45 -0.60 -1.95
C ASP A 56 10.79 -1.32 -2.09
N VAL A 57 11.88 -0.79 -1.49
CA VAL A 57 13.19 -1.45 -1.48
C VAL A 57 13.11 -2.81 -0.77
N VAL A 58 12.45 -2.90 0.39
CA VAL A 58 12.26 -4.17 1.11
C VAL A 58 11.51 -5.18 0.25
N ALA A 59 10.46 -4.77 -0.47
CA ALA A 59 9.74 -5.64 -1.39
C ALA A 59 10.65 -6.15 -2.52
N PHE A 60 11.47 -5.26 -3.10
CA PHE A 60 12.49 -5.63 -4.08
C PHE A 60 13.47 -6.67 -3.53
N LEU A 61 14.06 -6.40 -2.35
CA LEU A 61 15.02 -7.29 -1.71
C LEU A 61 14.41 -8.65 -1.37
N LEU A 62 13.15 -8.66 -0.92
CA LEU A 62 12.41 -9.87 -0.59
C LEU A 62 12.17 -10.72 -1.84
N MET A 63 11.72 -10.11 -2.93
CA MET A 63 11.54 -10.82 -4.20
C MET A 63 12.88 -11.30 -4.78
N TRP A 64 13.95 -10.52 -4.61
CA TRP A 64 15.29 -10.86 -5.10
C TRP A 64 15.95 -12.00 -4.29
N PHE A 65 16.03 -11.90 -2.98
CA PHE A 65 16.80 -12.82 -2.13
C PHE A 65 15.99 -14.02 -1.62
N VAL A 66 14.69 -13.87 -1.37
CA VAL A 66 13.86 -14.98 -0.84
C VAL A 66 13.28 -15.77 -2.00
N PHE A 67 12.66 -15.09 -2.96
CA PHE A 67 11.97 -15.72 -4.08
C PHE A 67 12.84 -15.91 -5.32
N HIS A 68 14.08 -15.44 -5.31
CA HIS A 68 15.02 -15.53 -6.44
C HIS A 68 14.40 -15.05 -7.75
N ALA A 69 13.53 -14.03 -7.66
CA ALA A 69 12.78 -13.47 -8.78
C ALA A 69 13.65 -12.44 -9.51
N THR A 70 14.81 -12.88 -9.99
CA THR A 70 15.88 -12.03 -10.55
C THR A 70 15.70 -11.71 -12.03
N GLY A 71 14.78 -12.39 -12.74
CA GLY A 71 14.61 -12.26 -14.19
C GLY A 71 15.68 -13.00 -15.00
N THR A 72 16.70 -13.55 -14.34
CA THR A 72 17.81 -14.29 -14.94
C THR A 72 18.04 -15.58 -14.18
N THR A 73 18.25 -16.66 -14.93
CA THR A 73 18.67 -17.96 -14.40
C THR A 73 20.13 -17.93 -13.96
N ALA A 74 20.56 -18.92 -13.17
CA ALA A 74 21.96 -19.08 -12.76
C ALA A 74 22.96 -19.19 -13.94
N SER A 75 22.48 -19.57 -15.13
CA SER A 75 23.26 -19.62 -16.37
C SER A 75 23.27 -18.30 -17.16
N GLY A 76 22.63 -17.24 -16.65
CA GLY A 76 22.53 -15.93 -17.30
C GLY A 76 21.44 -15.80 -18.36
N ALA A 77 20.65 -16.85 -18.61
CA ALA A 77 19.51 -16.78 -19.53
C ALA A 77 18.32 -16.06 -18.88
N VAL A 78 17.58 -15.28 -19.67
CA VAL A 78 16.36 -14.58 -19.21
C VAL A 78 15.29 -15.62 -18.86
N ASP A 79 14.73 -15.51 -17.64
CA ASP A 79 13.56 -16.29 -17.23
C ASP A 79 12.34 -15.36 -17.09
N PRO A 80 11.44 -15.36 -18.09
CA PRO A 80 10.22 -14.55 -18.06
C PRO A 80 9.34 -14.87 -16.85
N THR A 81 9.36 -16.11 -16.37
CA THR A 81 8.50 -16.56 -15.27
C THR A 81 8.90 -15.88 -13.97
N SER A 82 10.20 -15.87 -13.64
CA SER A 82 10.73 -15.15 -12.48
C SER A 82 10.46 -13.64 -12.56
N GLN A 83 10.53 -13.05 -13.76
CA GLN A 83 10.22 -11.64 -13.97
C GLN A 83 8.73 -11.34 -13.71
N HIS A 84 7.82 -12.17 -14.23
CA HIS A 84 6.39 -12.01 -13.97
C HIS A 84 6.02 -12.27 -12.51
N LEU A 85 6.72 -13.18 -11.82
CA LEU A 85 6.57 -13.39 -10.38
C LEU A 85 6.98 -12.13 -9.60
N PHE A 86 8.12 -11.53 -9.93
CA PHE A 86 8.57 -10.26 -9.35
C PHE A 86 7.52 -9.16 -9.51
N GLN A 87 7.03 -9.00 -10.73
CA GLN A 87 6.02 -7.99 -11.08
C GLN A 87 4.71 -8.22 -10.30
N THR A 88 4.28 -9.46 -10.16
CA THR A 88 3.08 -9.85 -9.39
C THR A 88 3.26 -9.58 -7.90
N GLY A 89 4.42 -9.94 -7.33
CA GLY A 89 4.73 -9.65 -5.93
C GLY A 89 4.74 -8.16 -5.63
N TRP A 90 5.35 -7.36 -6.52
CA TRP A 90 5.36 -5.91 -6.39
C TRP A 90 3.95 -5.31 -6.50
N PHE A 91 3.11 -5.80 -7.42
CA PHE A 91 1.69 -5.42 -7.52
C PHE A 91 0.94 -5.65 -6.20
N LEU A 92 1.09 -6.85 -5.61
CA LEU A 92 0.39 -7.21 -4.37
C LEU A 92 0.87 -6.39 -3.17
N VAL A 93 2.17 -6.16 -3.03
CA VAL A 93 2.68 -5.28 -1.97
C VAL A 93 2.18 -3.85 -2.17
N GLY A 94 2.27 -3.34 -3.41
CA GLY A 94 1.92 -1.96 -3.74
C GLY A 94 0.46 -1.63 -3.48
N ILE A 95 -0.48 -2.49 -3.87
CA ILE A 95 -1.91 -2.22 -3.62
C ILE A 95 -2.22 -2.29 -2.12
N CYS A 96 -1.61 -3.22 -1.38
CA CYS A 96 -1.82 -3.33 0.06
C CYS A 96 -1.30 -2.08 0.79
N THR A 97 -0.09 -1.61 0.46
CA THR A 97 0.48 -0.41 1.10
C THR A 97 -0.29 0.85 0.72
N GLN A 98 -0.72 1.00 -0.55
CA GLN A 98 -1.56 2.12 -1.00
C GLN A 98 -2.92 2.15 -0.30
N VAL A 99 -3.62 1.03 -0.21
CA VAL A 99 -4.90 1.00 0.52
C VAL A 99 -4.68 1.32 2.00
N MET A 100 -3.60 0.81 2.59
CA MET A 100 -3.31 1.00 4.01
C MET A 100 -2.90 2.44 4.36
N VAL A 101 -2.13 3.12 3.49
CA VAL A 101 -1.69 4.50 3.76
C VAL A 101 -2.86 5.45 3.92
N VAL A 102 -3.94 5.25 3.15
CA VAL A 102 -5.16 6.06 3.25
C VAL A 102 -5.75 5.99 4.66
N HIS A 103 -5.86 4.78 5.23
CA HIS A 103 -6.32 4.60 6.61
C HIS A 103 -5.39 5.26 7.62
N MET A 104 -4.08 5.29 7.35
CA MET A 104 -3.09 5.93 8.22
C MET A 104 -3.18 7.46 8.20
N ILE A 105 -3.46 8.06 7.04
CA ILE A 105 -3.48 9.52 6.84
C ILE A 105 -4.79 10.15 7.34
N ARG A 106 -5.91 9.44 7.17
CA ARG A 106 -7.28 9.89 7.46
C ARG A 106 -7.48 10.51 8.85
N THR A 107 -6.90 9.92 9.89
CA THR A 107 -7.09 10.33 11.30
C THR A 107 -5.77 10.74 11.89
N GLU A 108 -5.75 11.63 12.89
CA GLU A 108 -4.51 11.93 13.66
C GLU A 108 -4.23 10.83 14.70
N LYS A 109 -5.25 10.04 15.04
CA LYS A 109 -5.22 8.99 16.06
C LYS A 109 -4.67 7.67 15.48
N ILE A 110 -4.55 6.65 16.32
CA ILE A 110 -4.19 5.31 15.85
C ILE A 110 -5.38 4.72 15.06
N PRO A 111 -5.23 4.46 13.74
CA PRO A 111 -6.30 3.91 12.94
C PRO A 111 -6.66 2.50 13.43
N PHE A 112 -7.94 2.14 13.30
CA PHE A 112 -8.54 0.88 13.75
C PHE A 112 -8.64 0.65 15.27
N ILE A 113 -7.80 1.31 16.08
CA ILE A 113 -7.84 1.21 17.55
C ILE A 113 -8.58 2.39 18.17
N GLN A 114 -8.29 3.61 17.70
CA GLN A 114 -8.82 4.85 18.27
C GLN A 114 -9.79 5.60 17.35
N SER A 115 -9.66 5.41 16.03
CA SER A 115 -10.63 5.90 15.04
C SER A 115 -10.71 4.88 13.91
N THR A 116 -11.89 4.29 13.73
CA THR A 116 -12.18 3.37 12.62
C THR A 116 -12.79 4.14 11.48
N ALA A 117 -12.34 3.88 10.25
CA ALA A 117 -12.95 4.44 9.06
C ALA A 117 -14.45 4.08 8.96
N ALA A 118 -15.23 4.92 8.26
CA ALA A 118 -16.62 4.61 8.02
C ALA A 118 -16.75 3.26 7.30
N ARG A 119 -17.85 2.53 7.57
CA ARG A 119 -18.12 1.22 6.97
C ARG A 119 -17.92 1.19 5.44
N PRO A 120 -18.35 2.19 4.66
CA PRO A 120 -18.12 2.22 3.20
C PRO A 120 -16.63 2.17 2.83
N VAL A 121 -15.78 2.90 3.55
CA VAL A 121 -14.33 2.96 3.30
C VAL A 121 -13.66 1.64 3.63
N LEU A 122 -14.06 1.01 4.74
CA LEU A 122 -13.58 -0.31 5.13
C LEU A 122 -13.94 -1.38 4.09
N TRP A 123 -15.20 -1.41 3.65
CA TRP A 123 -15.66 -2.37 2.64
C TRP A 123 -14.99 -2.14 1.29
N ALA A 124 -14.86 -0.90 0.84
CA ALA A 124 -14.20 -0.58 -0.42
C ALA A 124 -12.72 -0.98 -0.40
N SER A 125 -12.03 -0.71 0.71
CA SER A 125 -10.63 -1.09 0.92
C SER A 125 -10.45 -2.61 0.96
N ALA A 126 -11.30 -3.31 1.72
CA ALA A 126 -11.28 -4.77 1.80
C ALA A 126 -11.60 -5.42 0.45
N ALA A 127 -12.56 -4.88 -0.30
CA ALA A 127 -12.89 -5.33 -1.64
C ALA A 127 -11.72 -5.13 -2.61
N ALA A 128 -11.05 -3.98 -2.58
CA ALA A 128 -9.88 -3.72 -3.42
C ALA A 128 -8.74 -4.71 -3.14
N ILE A 129 -8.41 -4.97 -1.86
CA ILE A 129 -7.41 -5.96 -1.47
C ILE A 129 -7.84 -7.38 -1.90
N ALA A 130 -9.10 -7.74 -1.66
CA ALA A 130 -9.62 -9.05 -2.04
C ALA A 130 -9.54 -9.29 -3.54
N VAL A 131 -9.97 -8.31 -4.35
CA VAL A 131 -9.86 -8.37 -5.81
C VAL A 131 -8.41 -8.49 -6.24
N ALA A 132 -7.51 -7.68 -5.66
CA ALA A 132 -6.09 -7.73 -5.99
C ALA A 132 -5.44 -9.09 -5.66
N LEU A 133 -5.84 -9.75 -4.57
CA LEU A 133 -5.36 -11.09 -4.21
C LEU A 133 -5.91 -12.19 -5.13
N VAL A 134 -7.11 -12.01 -5.68
CA VAL A 134 -7.77 -12.97 -6.58
C VAL A 134 -7.26 -12.86 -8.02
N LEU A 135 -6.90 -11.66 -8.49
CA LEU A 135 -6.46 -11.42 -9.87
C LEU A 135 -5.31 -12.32 -10.35
N PRO A 136 -4.25 -12.59 -9.55
CA PRO A 136 -3.17 -13.50 -9.96
C PRO A 136 -3.55 -14.98 -10.01
N VAL A 137 -4.62 -15.38 -9.32
CA VAL A 137 -5.03 -16.78 -9.17
C VAL A 137 -6.04 -17.19 -10.24
N VAL A 138 -6.84 -16.25 -10.73
CA VAL A 138 -7.84 -16.52 -11.78
C VAL A 138 -7.14 -16.67 -13.14
N PRO A 139 -7.25 -17.83 -13.83
CA PRO A 139 -6.48 -18.11 -15.05
C PRO A 139 -6.69 -17.09 -16.17
N PHE A 140 -7.91 -16.58 -16.33
CA PHE A 140 -8.25 -15.59 -17.35
C PHE A 140 -7.51 -14.26 -17.13
N THR A 141 -7.56 -13.73 -15.90
CA THR A 141 -6.89 -12.46 -15.57
C THR A 141 -5.38 -12.62 -15.46
N ALA A 142 -4.91 -13.79 -15.01
CA ALA A 142 -3.49 -14.12 -14.98
C ALA A 142 -2.88 -14.12 -16.39
N ALA A 143 -3.57 -14.71 -17.37
CA ALA A 143 -3.14 -14.66 -18.77
C ALA A 143 -3.22 -13.25 -19.36
N ALA A 144 -4.30 -12.50 -19.09
CA ALA A 144 -4.52 -11.16 -19.64
C ALA A 144 -3.53 -10.12 -19.13
N PHE A 145 -3.12 -10.21 -17.86
CA PHE A 145 -2.24 -9.23 -17.21
C PHE A 145 -0.83 -9.76 -16.91
N SER A 146 -0.52 -10.96 -17.41
CA SER A 146 0.75 -11.67 -17.20
C SER A 146 1.09 -11.80 -15.71
N PHE A 147 0.10 -12.16 -14.89
CA PHE A 147 0.34 -12.50 -13.48
C PHE A 147 0.82 -13.94 -13.35
N VAL A 148 1.72 -14.15 -12.40
CA VAL A 148 2.15 -15.48 -11.95
C VAL A 148 1.72 -15.64 -10.51
N ALA A 149 0.94 -16.68 -10.22
CA ALA A 149 0.48 -16.97 -8.86
C ALA A 149 1.70 -17.12 -7.92
N PRO A 150 1.82 -16.26 -6.89
CA PRO A 150 2.92 -16.36 -5.95
C PRO A 150 2.83 -17.66 -5.14
N PRO A 151 3.97 -18.24 -4.73
CA PRO A 151 3.96 -19.38 -3.83
C PRO A 151 3.29 -19.02 -2.50
N ALA A 152 2.70 -20.00 -1.82
CA ALA A 152 1.98 -19.78 -0.55
C ALA A 152 2.86 -19.13 0.53
N THR A 153 4.18 -19.34 0.48
CA THR A 153 5.17 -18.71 1.37
C THR A 153 5.27 -17.20 1.21
N PHE A 154 4.80 -16.62 0.10
CA PHE A 154 4.77 -15.18 -0.14
C PHE A 154 3.76 -14.43 0.74
N TYR A 155 2.59 -15.01 1.01
CA TYR A 155 1.52 -14.31 1.73
C TYR A 155 1.86 -13.96 3.20
N PRO A 156 2.55 -14.82 3.98
CA PRO A 156 3.07 -14.43 5.29
C PRO A 156 4.07 -13.27 5.23
N TRP A 157 4.93 -13.24 4.22
CA TRP A 157 5.87 -12.14 3.99
C TRP A 157 5.15 -10.85 3.61
N LEU A 158 4.16 -10.92 2.72
CA LEU A 158 3.29 -9.80 2.38
C LEU A 158 2.63 -9.21 3.62
N LEU A 159 2.04 -10.05 4.46
CA LEU A 159 1.43 -9.63 5.72
C LEU A 159 2.44 -8.96 6.65
N ALA A 160 3.63 -9.54 6.81
CA ALA A 160 4.70 -8.98 7.63
C ALA A 160 5.15 -7.60 7.12
N THR A 161 5.33 -7.44 5.80
CA THR A 161 5.70 -6.17 5.18
C THR A 161 4.62 -5.11 5.38
N VAL A 162 3.34 -5.45 5.19
CA VAL A 162 2.22 -4.52 5.39
C VAL A 162 2.09 -4.12 6.87
N LEU A 163 2.23 -5.06 7.81
CA LEU A 163 2.20 -4.76 9.24
C LEU A 163 3.37 -3.88 9.66
N ALA A 164 4.58 -4.18 9.20
CA ALA A 164 5.75 -3.34 9.43
C ALA A 164 5.56 -1.93 8.85
N TYR A 165 4.93 -1.83 7.68
CA TYR A 165 4.57 -0.55 7.06
C TYR A 165 3.61 0.26 7.93
N CYS A 166 2.53 -0.36 8.42
CA CYS A 166 1.60 0.29 9.35
C CYS A 166 2.31 0.79 10.60
N LEU A 167 3.14 -0.06 11.22
CA LEU A 167 3.83 0.26 12.47
C LEU A 167 4.82 1.40 12.29
N LEU A 168 5.64 1.37 11.22
CA LEU A 168 6.60 2.43 10.95
C LEU A 168 5.89 3.74 10.60
N THR A 169 4.85 3.67 9.78
CA THR A 169 4.02 4.83 9.41
C THR A 169 3.39 5.47 10.64
N GLN A 170 2.76 4.67 11.51
CA GLN A 170 2.15 5.15 12.75
C GLN A 170 3.19 5.72 13.72
N TRP A 171 4.38 5.14 13.79
CA TRP A 171 5.48 5.66 14.59
C TRP A 171 5.99 7.01 14.08
N VAL A 172 6.26 7.13 12.78
CA VAL A 172 6.68 8.38 12.14
C VAL A 172 5.63 9.46 12.34
N LYS A 173 4.35 9.13 12.13
CA LYS A 173 3.21 10.00 12.41
C LYS A 173 3.17 10.47 13.87
N THR A 174 3.29 9.56 14.82
CA THR A 174 3.26 9.92 16.26
C THR A 174 4.42 10.85 16.62
N ARG A 175 5.60 10.63 16.03
CA ARG A 175 6.76 11.52 16.18
C ARG A 175 6.55 12.88 15.52
N TYR A 176 5.91 12.92 14.35
CA TYR A 176 5.54 14.14 13.66
C TYR A 176 4.59 14.99 14.52
N ILE A 177 3.49 14.40 14.99
CA ILE A 177 2.49 15.08 15.82
C ILE A 177 3.13 15.61 17.12
N ARG A 178 3.99 14.82 17.77
CA ARG A 178 4.68 15.27 18.99
C ARG A 178 5.65 16.44 18.74
N ARG A 179 6.27 16.50 17.57
CA ARG A 179 7.28 17.53 17.26
C ARG A 179 6.64 18.84 16.82
N TRP A 180 5.55 18.77 16.05
CA TRP A 180 4.91 19.94 15.47
C TRP A 180 3.56 20.30 16.09
N HIS A 181 3.03 19.49 17.02
CA HIS A 181 1.73 19.66 17.68
C HIS A 181 0.54 19.83 16.71
N GLU A 182 0.74 19.46 15.46
CA GLU A 182 -0.17 19.65 14.34
C GLU A 182 -0.09 18.42 13.43
N TRP A 183 -1.21 18.05 12.84
CA TRP A 183 -1.32 16.94 11.89
C TRP A 183 -2.09 17.41 10.68
N LEU A 184 -1.42 17.50 9.53
CA LEU A 184 -1.96 18.04 8.26
C LEU A 184 -2.60 19.44 8.41
#